data_AF-A0A395GAS3-F1
#
_entry.id   AF-A0A395GAS3-F1
#
_cell.length_a   1.000
_cell.length_b   1.000
_cell.length_c   1.000
_cell.angle_alpha   90.00
_cell.angle_beta   90.00
_cell.angle_gamma   90.00
#
_symmetry.space_group_name_H-M   'P 1'
#
loop_
_entity.id
_entity.type
_entity.pdbx_description
1 polymer ?
#
loop_
_entity_poly.entity_id
_entity_poly.type
_entity_poly.pdbx_seq_one_letter_code
_entity_poly.pdbx_strand_id
1 'polypeptide(L)'
;MEILWWQIALLSLYAGYQILDELQIYSSLSQPVFAGLISGLIMGDIKTGLIIGGSMQLTILGVGTFGGASRIDANSGTILAVAFSSALGMSPQQALATLAVPVASLMIQTDILARFANTFFAHRVDAKIEQMDYKGIERNFLLGMVPWSLSRMIPVFLALAFGGKLVKAVVNYLNTDLKWLGDGLTVAGAVLPAVGFAILLRYLPVRKHLPHFIIGFVLAAIFVTIFDGISGLSGAVSGLDKNFVNASTNLPMLAIALIGLAFAIMEYKKSIEVKPKLAGTTTSANVIEEGEIEDDEL
;
A
#
# COMPACT_ATOMS: atom_id res chain seq x y z
N MET A 1 -11.82 -16.90 18.21
CA MET A 1 -10.59 -17.28 18.96
C MET A 1 -10.14 -16.09 19.78
N GLU A 2 -9.64 -16.32 20.98
CA GLU A 2 -8.90 -15.27 21.70
C GLU A 2 -7.48 -15.18 21.15
N ILE A 3 -6.99 -13.96 20.94
CA ILE A 3 -5.63 -13.72 20.45
C ILE A 3 -4.66 -14.09 21.56
N LEU A 4 -3.74 -15.02 21.29
CA LEU A 4 -2.80 -15.51 22.30
C LEU A 4 -1.71 -14.46 22.56
N TRP A 5 -1.21 -14.41 23.79
CA TRP A 5 -0.21 -13.41 24.20
C TRP A 5 1.06 -13.44 23.34
N TRP A 6 1.48 -14.61 22.87
CA TRP A 6 2.65 -14.75 22.00
C TRP A 6 2.38 -14.21 20.60
N GLN A 7 1.14 -14.32 20.09
CA GLN A 7 0.73 -13.72 18.82
C GLN A 7 0.78 -12.19 18.93
N ILE A 8 0.28 -11.64 20.05
CA ILE A 8 0.35 -10.20 20.34
C ILE A 8 1.79 -9.71 20.33
N ALA A 9 2.69 -10.41 21.03
CA ALA A 9 4.10 -10.06 21.09
C ALA A 9 4.76 -10.09 19.69
N LEU A 10 4.54 -11.16 18.91
CA LEU A 10 5.11 -11.29 17.57
C LEU A 10 4.57 -10.23 16.60
N LEU A 11 3.26 -9.98 16.59
CA LEU A 11 2.65 -8.97 15.71
C LEU A 11 3.12 -7.55 16.06
N SER A 12 3.30 -7.25 17.35
CA SER A 12 3.78 -5.95 17.80
C SER A 12 5.25 -5.73 17.45
N LEU A 13 6.10 -6.75 17.65
CA LEU A 13 7.50 -6.72 17.23
C LEU A 13 7.63 -6.59 15.72
N TYR A 14 6.81 -7.33 14.97
CA TYR A 14 6.78 -7.26 13.52
C TYR A 14 6.36 -5.87 13.02
N ALA A 15 5.34 -5.24 13.62
CA ALA A 15 4.96 -3.86 13.29
C ALA A 15 6.12 -2.86 13.52
N GLY A 16 6.86 -3.02 14.62
CA GLY A 16 8.04 -2.22 14.92
C GLY A 16 9.22 -2.47 13.98
N TYR A 17 9.39 -3.69 13.48
CA TYR A 17 10.39 -4.02 12.45
C TYR A 17 10.01 -3.44 11.09
N GLN A 18 8.72 -3.46 10.74
CA GLN A 18 8.25 -3.12 9.41
C GLN A 18 8.51 -1.65 9.04
N ILE A 19 8.40 -0.74 10.00
CA ILE A 19 8.76 0.67 9.81
C ILE A 19 10.28 0.88 9.65
N LEU A 20 11.10 0.06 10.32
CA LEU A 20 12.56 0.11 10.15
C LEU A 20 12.96 -0.42 8.77
N ASP A 21 12.30 -1.48 8.31
CA ASP A 21 12.47 -1.98 6.94
C ASP A 21 12.06 -0.92 5.90
N GLU A 22 10.96 -0.20 6.12
CA GLU A 22 10.51 0.88 5.22
C GLU A 22 11.52 2.03 5.14
N LEU A 23 12.24 2.34 6.22
CA LEU A 23 13.12 3.52 6.27
C LEU A 23 14.58 3.22 5.93
N GLN A 24 15.05 1.98 6.12
CA GLN A 24 16.49 1.66 6.05
C GLN A 24 16.82 0.53 5.09
N ILE A 25 16.17 -0.62 5.27
CA ILE A 25 16.58 -1.85 4.57
C ILE A 25 15.93 -1.91 3.18
N TYR A 26 14.72 -1.35 3.02
CA TYR A 26 13.95 -1.37 1.78
C TYR A 26 13.85 -2.77 1.15
N SER A 27 13.69 -3.81 1.98
CA SER A 27 13.60 -5.20 1.48
C SER A 27 12.29 -5.49 0.72
N SER A 28 11.42 -4.49 0.58
CA SER A 28 10.05 -4.60 0.07
C SER A 28 9.10 -5.44 0.95
N LEU A 29 9.55 -5.90 2.12
CA LEU A 29 8.71 -6.58 3.12
C LEU A 29 7.80 -5.60 3.87
N SER A 30 8.07 -4.30 3.80
CA SER A 30 7.25 -3.19 4.28
C SER A 30 6.02 -2.87 3.43
N GLN A 31 5.42 -3.88 2.78
CA GLN A 31 4.19 -3.72 2.00
C GLN A 31 3.00 -4.40 2.69
N PRO A 32 1.78 -3.85 2.57
CA PRO A 32 0.57 -4.45 3.14
C PRO A 32 0.33 -5.92 2.77
N VAL A 33 0.73 -6.36 1.57
CA VAL A 33 0.62 -7.78 1.19
C VAL A 33 1.47 -8.67 2.09
N PHE A 34 2.72 -8.28 2.38
CA PHE A 34 3.58 -9.02 3.30
C PHE A 34 3.11 -8.88 4.74
N ALA A 35 2.59 -7.71 5.13
CA ALA A 35 1.96 -7.50 6.42
C ALA A 35 0.82 -8.50 6.64
N GLY A 36 -0.04 -8.66 5.63
CA GLY A 36 -1.16 -9.61 5.62
C GLY A 36 -0.71 -11.07 5.61
N LEU A 37 0.34 -11.41 4.86
CA LEU A 37 0.92 -12.75 4.84
C LEU A 37 1.48 -13.16 6.20
N ILE A 38 2.31 -12.32 6.81
CA ILE A 38 2.99 -12.61 8.08
C ILE A 38 1.97 -12.62 9.23
N SER A 39 1.06 -11.66 9.27
CA SER A 39 -0.02 -11.65 10.27
C SER A 39 -0.97 -12.84 10.11
N GLY A 40 -1.32 -13.21 8.87
CA GLY A 40 -2.13 -14.39 8.59
C GLY A 40 -1.45 -15.69 9.02
N LEU A 41 -0.13 -15.80 8.83
CA LEU A 41 0.66 -16.93 9.31
C LEU A 41 0.66 -17.03 10.83
N ILE A 42 0.85 -15.90 11.53
CA ILE A 42 0.85 -15.86 13.00
C ILE A 42 -0.54 -16.20 13.57
N MET A 43 -1.61 -15.76 12.90
CA MET A 43 -3.00 -16.01 13.31
C MET A 43 -3.53 -17.38 12.86
N GLY A 44 -2.83 -18.08 11.97
CA GLY A 44 -3.24 -19.38 11.43
C GLY A 44 -4.26 -19.33 10.28
N ASP A 45 -4.55 -18.13 9.74
CA ASP A 45 -5.43 -17.92 8.59
C ASP A 45 -4.73 -17.07 7.52
N ILE A 46 -3.89 -17.74 6.73
CA ILE A 46 -3.14 -17.13 5.63
C ILE A 46 -4.07 -16.60 4.53
N LYS A 47 -5.22 -17.26 4.30
CA LYS A 47 -6.15 -16.87 3.22
C LYS A 47 -6.77 -15.52 3.53
N THR A 48 -7.32 -15.34 4.73
CA THR A 48 -7.83 -14.06 5.20
C THR A 48 -6.73 -13.00 5.23
N GLY A 49 -5.53 -13.37 5.71
CA GLY A 49 -4.35 -12.50 5.70
C GLY A 49 -3.99 -11.93 4.33
N LEU A 50 -3.89 -12.80 3.32
CA LEU A 50 -3.57 -12.42 1.94
C LEU A 50 -4.68 -11.60 1.27
N ILE A 51 -5.95 -11.91 1.55
CA ILE A 51 -7.07 -11.12 1.01
C ILE A 51 -7.03 -9.70 1.56
N ILE A 52 -6.91 -9.54 2.89
CA ILE A 52 -6.86 -8.21 3.52
C ILE A 52 -5.61 -7.45 3.07
N GLY A 53 -4.44 -8.08 3.10
CA GLY A 53 -3.18 -7.46 2.69
C GLY A 53 -3.16 -7.07 1.21
N GLY A 54 -3.67 -7.94 0.34
CA GLY A 54 -3.84 -7.66 -1.09
C GLY A 54 -4.81 -6.50 -1.36
N SER A 55 -5.97 -6.50 -0.71
CA SER A 55 -6.93 -5.41 -0.85
C SER A 55 -6.40 -4.09 -0.28
N MET A 56 -5.67 -4.12 0.84
CA MET A 56 -5.04 -2.93 1.40
C MET A 56 -3.95 -2.40 0.46
N GLN A 57 -3.14 -3.28 -0.13
CA GLN A 57 -2.14 -2.88 -1.14
C GLN A 57 -2.78 -2.12 -2.29
N LEU A 58 -3.91 -2.62 -2.82
CA LEU A 58 -4.63 -1.96 -3.89
C LEU A 58 -5.23 -0.62 -3.43
N THR A 59 -5.69 -0.54 -2.19
CA THR A 59 -6.29 0.67 -1.60
C THR A 59 -5.26 1.79 -1.45
N ILE A 60 -4.01 1.46 -1.14
CA ILE A 60 -2.95 2.43 -0.92
C ILE A 60 -2.11 2.74 -2.17
N LEU A 61 -2.53 2.24 -3.35
CA LEU A 61 -1.90 2.61 -4.60
C LEU A 61 -1.95 4.14 -4.77
N GLY A 62 -0.80 4.73 -5.10
CA GLY A 62 -0.66 6.19 -5.24
C GLY A 62 -0.55 6.95 -3.91
N VAL A 63 -0.70 6.32 -2.74
CA VAL A 63 -0.49 6.97 -1.45
C VAL A 63 0.99 6.94 -1.08
N GLY A 64 1.68 8.07 -1.29
CA GLY A 64 3.10 8.28 -1.03
C GLY A 64 3.39 9.33 0.04
N THR A 65 4.60 9.31 0.61
CA THR A 65 5.14 10.48 1.33
C THR A 65 5.73 11.44 0.31
N PHE A 66 5.22 12.66 0.22
CA PHE A 66 5.78 13.73 -0.61
C PHE A 66 6.18 14.90 0.29
N GLY A 67 7.38 15.46 0.09
CA GLY A 67 7.84 16.64 0.86
C GLY A 67 7.92 16.43 2.38
N GLY A 68 8.17 15.21 2.84
CA GLY A 68 8.21 14.89 4.28
C GLY A 68 6.85 14.75 4.96
N ALA A 69 5.74 14.86 4.23
CA ALA A 69 4.41 14.61 4.76
C ALA A 69 4.23 13.14 5.18
N SER A 70 3.59 12.93 6.33
CA SER A 70 3.20 11.60 6.80
C SER A 70 2.10 11.03 5.92
N ARG A 71 2.21 9.75 5.56
CA ARG A 71 1.20 8.99 4.82
C ARG A 71 0.48 8.03 5.77
N ILE A 72 -0.67 7.50 5.34
CA ILE A 72 -1.39 6.45 6.09
C ILE A 72 -0.45 5.26 6.35
N ASP A 73 -0.51 4.72 7.56
CA ASP A 73 0.24 3.51 7.90
C ASP A 73 -0.57 2.26 7.57
N ALA A 74 -0.49 1.87 6.30
CA ALA A 74 -1.21 0.75 5.75
C ALA A 74 -0.80 -0.60 6.37
N ASN A 75 0.45 -0.69 6.82
CA ASN A 75 1.05 -1.90 7.33
C ASN A 75 0.46 -2.27 8.70
N SER A 76 0.50 -1.34 9.66
CA SER A 76 -0.09 -1.57 10.99
C SER A 76 -1.61 -1.73 10.92
N GLY A 77 -2.28 -1.00 10.02
CA GLY A 77 -3.71 -1.18 9.76
C GLY A 77 -4.05 -2.59 9.27
N THR A 78 -3.23 -3.14 8.36
CA THR A 78 -3.38 -4.53 7.87
C THR A 78 -3.17 -5.56 8.97
N ILE A 79 -2.10 -5.41 9.77
CA ILE A 79 -1.80 -6.32 10.89
C ILE A 79 -3.00 -6.43 11.84
N LEU A 80 -3.56 -5.28 12.24
CA LEU A 80 -4.68 -5.22 13.17
C LEU A 80 -5.97 -5.78 12.55
N ALA A 81 -6.25 -5.46 11.28
CA ALA A 81 -7.42 -5.99 10.59
C ALA A 81 -7.37 -7.51 10.42
N VAL A 82 -6.21 -8.08 10.07
CA VAL A 82 -6.03 -9.54 9.97
C VAL A 82 -6.19 -10.21 11.33
N ALA A 83 -5.58 -9.64 12.38
CA ALA A 83 -5.69 -10.19 13.72
C ALA A 83 -7.14 -10.21 14.23
N PHE A 84 -7.88 -9.12 14.07
CA PHE A 84 -9.28 -9.07 14.52
C PHE A 84 -10.23 -9.83 13.60
N SER A 85 -10.01 -9.85 12.28
CA SER A 85 -10.82 -10.62 11.34
C SER A 85 -10.74 -12.12 11.63
N SER A 86 -9.53 -12.65 11.80
CA SER A 86 -9.31 -14.06 12.14
C SER A 86 -9.79 -14.43 13.55
N ALA A 87 -9.67 -13.53 14.52
CA ALA A 87 -10.13 -13.76 15.89
C ALA A 87 -11.66 -13.72 16.04
N LEU A 88 -12.32 -12.77 15.38
CA LEU A 88 -13.74 -12.46 15.53
C LEU A 88 -14.62 -13.02 14.40
N GLY A 89 -14.01 -13.58 13.34
CA GLY A 89 -14.74 -14.12 12.18
C GLY A 89 -15.38 -13.04 11.30
N MET A 90 -14.78 -11.84 11.24
CA MET A 90 -15.25 -10.79 10.34
C MET A 90 -14.93 -11.12 8.89
N SER A 91 -15.77 -10.71 7.94
CA SER A 91 -15.41 -10.80 6.53
C SER A 91 -14.17 -9.94 6.23
N PRO A 92 -13.27 -10.36 5.34
CA PRO A 92 -12.08 -9.59 4.99
C PRO A 92 -12.38 -8.16 4.53
N GLN A 93 -13.44 -7.99 3.74
CA GLN A 93 -13.85 -6.69 3.20
C GLN A 93 -14.40 -5.77 4.31
N GLN A 94 -15.19 -6.33 5.23
CA GLN A 94 -15.67 -5.59 6.40
C GLN A 94 -14.50 -5.18 7.28
N ALA A 95 -13.55 -6.09 7.56
CA ALA A 95 -12.37 -5.80 8.37
C ALA A 95 -11.48 -4.70 7.75
N LEU A 96 -11.31 -4.71 6.43
CA LEU A 96 -10.58 -3.67 5.71
C LEU A 96 -11.20 -2.28 5.93
N ALA A 97 -12.52 -2.16 5.76
CA ALA A 97 -13.20 -0.88 5.80
C ALA A 97 -13.50 -0.39 7.23
N THR A 98 -13.81 -1.29 8.15
CA THR A 98 -14.10 -0.97 9.56
C THR A 98 -12.84 -0.71 10.39
N LEU A 99 -11.77 -1.46 10.12
CA LEU A 99 -10.58 -1.48 10.97
C LEU A 99 -9.35 -0.99 10.20
N ALA A 100 -8.98 -1.63 9.09
CA ALA A 100 -7.68 -1.38 8.47
C ALA A 100 -7.49 0.09 8.07
N VAL A 101 -8.44 0.65 7.31
CA VAL A 101 -8.33 2.04 6.79
C VAL A 101 -8.44 3.08 7.91
N PRO A 102 -9.43 3.03 8.82
CA PRO A 102 -9.49 4.00 9.92
C PRO A 102 -8.27 3.94 10.84
N VAL A 103 -7.81 2.74 11.19
CA VAL A 103 -6.63 2.56 12.04
C VAL A 103 -5.36 3.04 11.33
N ALA A 104 -5.18 2.72 10.05
CA ALA A 104 -4.05 3.22 9.25
C ALA A 104 -4.00 4.76 9.21
N SER A 105 -5.16 5.41 9.17
CA SER A 105 -5.28 6.87 9.26
C SER A 105 -4.91 7.39 10.66
N LEU A 106 -5.41 6.78 11.73
CA LEU A 106 -5.06 7.16 13.11
C LEU A 106 -3.56 7.03 13.40
N MET A 107 -2.91 6.03 12.79
CA MET A 107 -1.47 5.81 12.93
C MET A 107 -0.62 6.94 12.32
N ILE A 108 -1.18 7.80 11.46
CA ILE A 108 -0.51 9.04 11.02
C ILE A 108 -0.09 9.87 12.24
N GLN A 109 -0.92 9.97 13.27
CA GLN A 109 -0.60 10.78 14.43
C GLN A 109 0.61 10.24 15.21
N THR A 110 0.73 8.92 15.25
CA THR A 110 1.88 8.24 15.87
C THR A 110 3.14 8.38 15.02
N ASP A 111 3.00 8.49 13.70
CA ASP A 111 4.11 8.79 12.77
C ASP A 111 4.69 10.17 13.03
N ILE A 112 3.80 11.16 13.12
CA ILE A 112 4.15 12.55 13.42
C ILE A 112 4.87 12.62 14.77
N LEU A 113 4.36 11.91 15.79
CA LEU A 113 5.00 11.85 17.10
C LEU A 113 6.40 11.20 17.04
N ALA A 114 6.57 10.14 16.24
CA ALA A 114 7.87 9.51 16.02
C ALA A 114 8.88 10.49 15.43
N ARG A 115 8.46 11.26 14.42
CA ARG A 115 9.29 12.30 13.78
C ARG A 115 9.71 13.37 14.77
N PHE A 116 8.78 13.88 15.57
CA PHE A 116 9.08 14.85 16.63
C PHE A 116 10.05 14.29 17.68
N ALA A 117 9.83 13.04 18.12
CA ALA A 117 10.73 12.38 19.06
C ALA A 117 12.13 12.15 18.46
N ASN A 118 12.21 11.87 17.15
CA ASN A 118 13.48 11.66 16.47
C ASN A 118 14.30 12.97 16.35
N THR A 119 13.65 14.13 16.31
CA THR A 119 14.32 15.44 16.36
C THR A 119 15.21 15.60 17.60
N PHE A 120 14.87 15.00 18.74
CA PHE A 120 15.73 14.99 19.92
C PHE A 120 17.07 14.28 19.67
N PHE A 121 17.06 13.17 18.93
CA PHE A 121 18.29 12.46 18.57
C PHE A 121 19.11 13.23 17.53
N ALA A 122 18.46 13.93 16.60
CA ALA A 122 19.14 14.80 15.64
C ALA A 122 19.98 15.88 16.35
N HIS A 123 19.40 16.63 17.31
CA HIS A 123 20.14 17.63 18.07
C HIS A 123 21.32 17.04 18.86
N ARG A 124 21.20 15.78 19.32
CA ARG A 124 22.32 15.08 19.99
C ARG A 124 23.42 14.68 19.03
N VAL A 125 23.08 14.36 17.77
CA VAL A 125 24.05 14.12 16.72
C VAL A 125 24.82 15.40 16.43
N ASP A 126 24.14 16.54 16.29
CA ASP A 126 24.77 17.84 16.04
C ASP A 126 25.80 18.20 17.14
N ALA A 127 25.41 18.07 18.41
CA ALA A 127 26.31 18.29 19.54
C ALA A 127 27.51 17.34 19.56
N LYS A 128 27.38 16.14 18.98
CA LYS A 128 28.46 15.15 18.89
C LYS A 128 29.38 15.35 17.69
N ILE A 129 28.88 15.99 16.63
CA ILE A 129 29.67 16.46 15.49
C ILE A 129 30.65 17.54 15.95
N GLU A 130 30.22 18.51 16.75
CA GLU A 130 31.09 19.56 17.30
C GLU A 130 32.25 18.99 18.14
N GLN A 131 32.02 17.85 18.79
CA GLN A 131 33.01 17.15 19.62
C GLN A 131 33.91 16.20 18.82
N MET A 132 33.69 16.04 17.50
CA MET A 132 34.37 15.05 16.64
C MET A 132 34.28 13.61 17.19
N ASP A 133 33.21 13.29 17.93
CA ASP A 133 32.99 11.99 18.56
C ASP A 133 32.19 11.08 17.62
N TYR A 134 32.89 10.43 16.69
CA TYR A 134 32.30 9.54 15.68
C TYR A 134 31.48 8.39 16.28
N LYS A 135 31.94 7.79 17.39
CA LYS A 135 31.20 6.71 18.08
C LYS A 135 29.91 7.24 18.71
N GLY A 136 29.93 8.47 19.22
CA GLY A 136 28.75 9.16 19.72
C GLY A 136 27.72 9.40 18.61
N ILE A 137 28.16 9.80 17.41
CA ILE A 137 27.28 10.01 16.25
C ILE A 137 26.60 8.70 15.85
N GLU A 138 27.37 7.63 15.63
CA GLU A 138 26.84 6.32 15.23
C GLU A 138 25.79 5.81 16.23
N ARG A 139 26.08 5.91 17.53
CA ARG A 139 25.14 5.46 18.57
C ARG A 139 23.85 6.27 18.57
N ASN A 140 23.91 7.60 18.46
CA ASN A 140 22.70 8.41 18.45
C ASN A 140 21.88 8.23 17.17
N PHE A 141 22.55 7.99 16.03
CA PHE A 141 21.88 7.63 14.78
C PHE A 141 21.10 6.32 14.91
N LEU A 142 21.73 5.27 15.45
CA LEU A 142 21.06 3.98 15.70
C LEU A 142 19.94 4.11 16.73
N LEU A 143 20.13 4.92 17.79
CA LEU A 143 19.07 5.18 18.77
C LEU A 143 17.87 5.92 18.16
N GLY A 144 18.05 6.67 17.08
CA GLY A 144 16.97 7.28 16.31
C GLY A 144 15.99 6.26 15.70
N MET A 145 16.38 5.00 15.54
CA MET A 145 15.47 3.92 15.13
C MET A 145 14.42 3.60 16.19
N VAL A 146 14.72 3.84 17.47
CA VAL A 146 13.86 3.45 18.60
C VAL A 146 12.52 4.20 18.58
N PRO A 147 12.48 5.55 18.45
CA PRO A 147 11.22 6.29 18.28
C PRO A 147 10.35 5.78 17.13
N TRP A 148 10.96 5.44 15.99
CA TRP A 148 10.23 4.91 14.83
C TRP A 148 9.61 3.55 15.13
N SER A 149 10.38 2.62 15.68
CA SER A 149 9.87 1.28 16.01
C SER A 149 8.78 1.32 17.09
N LEU A 150 8.98 2.13 18.14
CA LEU A 150 8.02 2.28 19.23
C LEU A 150 6.70 2.92 18.78
N SER A 151 6.74 3.82 17.79
CA SER A 151 5.53 4.48 17.30
C SER A 151 4.52 3.53 16.68
N ARG A 152 4.95 2.36 16.18
CA ARG A 152 4.08 1.31 15.65
C ARG A 152 3.88 0.18 16.64
N MET A 153 4.94 -0.24 17.31
CA MET A 153 4.90 -1.35 18.26
C MET A 153 3.95 -1.06 19.42
N ILE A 154 3.98 0.14 20.02
CA ILE A 154 3.14 0.49 21.16
C ILE A 154 1.66 0.51 20.77
N PRO A 155 1.21 1.24 19.74
CA PRO A 155 -0.21 1.25 19.39
C PRO A 155 -0.74 -0.10 18.93
N VAL A 156 0.03 -0.88 18.16
CA VAL A 156 -0.38 -2.24 17.76
C VAL A 156 -0.50 -3.15 18.97
N PHE A 157 0.45 -3.09 19.91
CA PHE A 157 0.38 -3.84 21.17
C PHE A 157 -0.86 -3.47 21.97
N LEU A 158 -1.10 -2.17 22.18
CA LEU A 158 -2.25 -1.68 22.95
C LEU A 158 -3.57 -2.09 22.29
N ALA A 159 -3.66 -1.97 20.97
CA ALA A 159 -4.83 -2.36 20.21
C ALA A 159 -5.09 -3.87 20.35
N LEU A 160 -4.09 -4.73 20.16
CA LEU A 160 -4.27 -6.18 20.26
C LEU A 160 -4.55 -6.66 21.70
N ALA A 161 -3.86 -6.08 22.69
CA ALA A 161 -3.99 -6.49 24.10
C ALA A 161 -5.32 -6.03 24.73
N PHE A 162 -5.75 -4.80 24.45
CA PHE A 162 -6.91 -4.21 25.12
C PHE A 162 -8.11 -3.97 24.20
N GLY A 163 -7.90 -3.91 22.89
CA GLY A 163 -8.93 -3.59 21.91
C GLY A 163 -9.92 -4.72 21.64
N GLY A 164 -9.60 -5.98 21.99
CA GLY A 164 -10.45 -7.13 21.67
C GLY A 164 -11.91 -7.00 22.13
N LYS A 165 -12.16 -6.48 23.34
CA LYS A 165 -13.53 -6.26 23.85
C LYS A 165 -14.26 -5.16 23.08
N LEU A 166 -13.58 -4.04 22.82
CA LEU A 166 -14.14 -2.90 22.09
C LEU A 166 -14.48 -3.32 20.65
N VAL A 167 -13.53 -3.94 19.95
CA VAL A 167 -13.70 -4.37 18.57
C VAL A 167 -14.82 -5.41 18.48
N LYS A 168 -14.87 -6.39 19.40
CA LYS A 168 -15.97 -7.37 19.43
C LYS A 168 -17.33 -6.73 19.64
N ALA A 169 -17.43 -5.73 20.53
CA ALA A 169 -18.69 -5.00 20.74
C ALA A 169 -19.12 -4.25 19.47
N VAL A 170 -18.19 -3.54 18.83
CA VAL A 170 -18.44 -2.83 17.57
C VAL A 170 -18.89 -3.79 16.48
N VAL A 171 -18.20 -4.92 16.31
CA VAL A 171 -18.53 -5.92 15.28
C VAL A 171 -19.90 -6.55 15.52
N ASN A 172 -20.21 -6.91 16.77
CA ASN A 172 -21.52 -7.48 17.11
C ASN A 172 -22.65 -6.48 16.84
N TYR A 173 -22.45 -5.21 17.19
CA TYR A 173 -23.40 -4.14 16.94
C TYR A 173 -23.59 -3.89 15.44
N LEU A 174 -22.50 -3.90 14.66
CA LEU A 174 -22.55 -3.76 13.20
C LEU A 174 -23.27 -4.93 12.51
N ASN A 175 -23.23 -6.13 13.09
CA ASN A 175 -23.86 -7.31 12.49
C ASN A 175 -25.31 -7.54 12.98
N THR A 176 -25.70 -6.95 14.09
CA THR A 176 -27.04 -7.11 14.69
C THR A 176 -27.88 -5.84 14.51
N ASP A 177 -27.59 -4.79 15.29
CA ASP A 177 -28.42 -3.59 15.37
C ASP A 177 -28.22 -2.65 14.17
N LEU A 178 -27.00 -2.59 13.63
CA LEU A 178 -26.63 -1.76 12.49
C LEU A 178 -26.25 -2.58 11.26
N LYS A 179 -27.01 -3.64 10.98
CA LYS A 179 -26.73 -4.50 9.81
C LYS A 179 -26.61 -3.72 8.50
N TRP A 180 -27.44 -2.69 8.28
CA TRP A 180 -27.36 -1.83 7.10
C TRP A 180 -25.98 -1.14 6.97
N LEU A 181 -25.37 -0.74 8.10
CA LEU A 181 -24.06 -0.12 8.14
C LEU A 181 -22.96 -1.17 7.96
N GLY A 182 -23.09 -2.34 8.58
CA GLY A 182 -22.16 -3.46 8.40
C GLY A 182 -22.09 -3.94 6.95
N ASP A 183 -23.25 -4.11 6.31
CA ASP A 183 -23.37 -4.47 4.90
C ASP A 183 -22.83 -3.34 4.01
N GLY A 184 -23.21 -2.08 4.29
CA GLY A 184 -22.70 -0.92 3.56
C GLY A 184 -21.18 -0.76 3.63
N LEU A 185 -20.57 -1.05 4.79
CA LEU A 185 -19.14 -0.97 4.99
C LEU A 185 -18.40 -2.14 4.34
N THR A 186 -19.03 -3.31 4.25
CA THR A 186 -18.53 -4.45 3.46
C THR A 186 -18.48 -4.09 1.97
N VAL A 187 -19.54 -3.48 1.44
CA VAL A 187 -19.58 -2.99 0.06
C VAL A 187 -18.54 -1.89 -0.16
N ALA A 188 -18.43 -0.94 0.76
CA ALA A 188 -17.40 0.11 0.70
C ALA A 188 -15.99 -0.50 0.67
N GLY A 189 -15.73 -1.50 1.50
CA GLY A 189 -14.46 -2.24 1.53
C GLY A 189 -14.11 -2.93 0.22
N ALA A 190 -15.12 -3.45 -0.49
CA ALA A 190 -14.92 -4.04 -1.81
C ALA A 190 -14.56 -3.00 -2.89
N VAL A 191 -14.96 -1.75 -2.73
CA VAL A 191 -14.71 -0.66 -3.69
C VAL A 191 -13.45 0.16 -3.35
N LEU A 192 -12.90 0.03 -2.14
CA LEU A 192 -11.67 0.72 -1.70
C LEU A 192 -10.49 0.63 -2.70
N PRO A 193 -10.19 -0.52 -3.34
CA PRO A 193 -9.18 -0.61 -4.39
C PRO A 193 -9.34 0.43 -5.53
N ALA A 194 -10.58 0.75 -5.91
CA ALA A 194 -10.85 1.72 -6.97
C ALA A 194 -10.39 3.14 -6.58
N VAL A 195 -10.46 3.48 -5.28
CA VAL A 195 -9.96 4.75 -4.76
C VAL A 195 -8.44 4.84 -4.91
N GLY A 196 -7.71 3.77 -4.60
CA GLY A 196 -6.26 3.71 -4.80
C GLY A 196 -5.87 3.92 -6.27
N PHE A 197 -6.56 3.26 -7.21
CA PHE A 197 -6.34 3.50 -8.64
C PHE A 197 -6.65 4.95 -9.05
N ALA A 198 -7.71 5.55 -8.51
CA ALA A 198 -8.04 6.96 -8.79
C ALA A 198 -6.95 7.92 -8.30
N ILE A 199 -6.39 7.67 -7.11
CA ILE A 199 -5.26 8.44 -6.57
C ILE A 199 -4.03 8.27 -7.46
N LEU A 200 -3.68 7.03 -7.84
CA LEU A 200 -2.55 6.76 -8.73
C LEU A 200 -2.68 7.48 -10.08
N LEU A 201 -3.87 7.46 -10.70
CA LEU A 201 -4.13 8.13 -11.97
C LEU A 201 -4.07 9.67 -11.87
N ARG A 202 -4.32 10.24 -10.68
CA ARG A 202 -4.13 11.68 -10.44
C ARG A 202 -2.66 12.08 -10.47
N TYR A 203 -1.77 11.22 -9.98
CA TYR A 203 -0.32 11.47 -9.98
C TYR A 203 0.33 11.17 -11.33
N LEU A 204 -0.21 10.22 -12.10
CA LEU A 204 0.29 9.93 -13.44
C LEU A 204 -0.14 11.02 -14.44
N PRO A 205 0.70 11.38 -15.42
CA PRO A 205 0.37 12.38 -16.45
C PRO A 205 -0.59 11.80 -17.52
N VAL A 206 -1.71 11.21 -17.10
CA VAL A 206 -2.70 10.55 -17.96
C VAL A 206 -3.25 11.51 -19.01
N ARG A 207 -3.38 12.81 -18.67
CA ARG A 207 -3.82 13.84 -19.62
C ARG A 207 -2.89 14.00 -20.82
N LYS A 208 -1.57 13.84 -20.65
CA LYS A 208 -0.58 13.94 -21.73
C LYS A 208 -0.56 12.68 -22.62
N HIS A 209 -0.86 11.52 -22.03
CA HIS A 209 -0.79 10.22 -22.72
C HIS A 209 -2.16 9.50 -22.75
N LEU A 210 -3.24 10.27 -22.91
CA LEU A 210 -4.61 9.77 -22.86
C LEU A 210 -4.91 8.66 -23.90
N PRO A 211 -4.40 8.73 -25.16
CA PRO A 211 -4.58 7.65 -26.13
C PRO A 211 -4.01 6.31 -25.67
N HIS A 212 -2.84 6.32 -25.02
CA HIS A 212 -2.19 5.11 -24.51
C HIS A 212 -2.99 4.48 -23.37
N PHE A 213 -3.57 5.33 -22.50
CA PHE A 213 -4.45 4.89 -21.43
C PHE A 213 -5.72 4.21 -21.96
N ILE A 214 -6.39 4.82 -22.96
CA ILE A 214 -7.60 4.24 -23.57
C ILE A 214 -7.30 2.91 -24.25
N ILE A 215 -6.21 2.82 -25.01
CA ILE A 215 -5.81 1.56 -25.67
C ILE A 215 -5.56 0.46 -24.63
N GLY A 216 -4.81 0.77 -23.57
CA GLY A 216 -4.55 -0.17 -22.48
C GLY A 216 -5.83 -0.62 -21.79
N PHE A 217 -6.76 0.30 -21.53
CA PHE A 217 -8.06 -0.01 -20.92
C PHE A 217 -8.92 -0.91 -21.80
N VAL A 218 -9.06 -0.61 -23.10
CA VAL A 218 -9.85 -1.42 -24.04
C VAL A 218 -9.25 -2.81 -24.21
N LEU A 219 -7.93 -2.91 -24.36
CA LEU A 219 -7.25 -4.20 -24.44
C LEU A 219 -7.45 -5.03 -23.17
N ALA A 220 -7.28 -4.43 -21.99
CA ALA A 220 -7.52 -5.10 -20.72
C ALA A 220 -8.97 -5.58 -20.60
N ALA A 221 -9.96 -4.75 -20.97
CA ALA A 221 -11.37 -5.11 -20.92
C ALA A 221 -11.71 -6.29 -21.84
N ILE A 222 -11.17 -6.30 -23.06
CA ILE A 222 -11.34 -7.42 -24.01
C ILE A 222 -10.72 -8.70 -23.44
N PHE A 223 -9.48 -8.62 -22.94
CA PHE A 223 -8.81 -9.79 -22.38
C PHE A 223 -9.50 -10.33 -21.13
N VAL A 224 -9.98 -9.46 -20.23
CA VAL A 224 -10.77 -9.90 -19.06
C VAL A 224 -12.01 -10.65 -19.51
N THR A 225 -12.77 -10.11 -20.48
CA THR A 225 -13.98 -10.75 -20.99
C THR A 225 -13.71 -12.12 -21.61
N ILE A 226 -12.61 -12.26 -22.36
CA ILE A 226 -12.21 -13.54 -22.97
C ILE A 226 -11.82 -14.56 -21.90
N PHE A 227 -10.98 -14.17 -20.95
CA PHE A 227 -10.50 -15.07 -19.89
C PHE A 227 -11.62 -15.48 -18.93
N ASP A 228 -12.54 -14.57 -18.60
CA ASP A 228 -13.74 -14.85 -17.81
C ASP A 228 -14.68 -15.80 -18.57
N GLY A 229 -14.86 -15.59 -19.88
CA GLY A 229 -15.64 -16.48 -20.74
C GLY A 229 -15.07 -17.90 -20.79
N ILE A 230 -13.75 -18.05 -20.94
CA ILE A 230 -13.05 -19.35 -20.93
C ILE A 230 -13.14 -20.01 -19.56
N SER A 231 -12.97 -19.24 -18.48
CA SER A 231 -13.10 -19.73 -17.10
C SER A 231 -14.51 -20.19 -16.78
N GLY A 232 -15.53 -19.45 -17.23
CA GLY A 232 -16.94 -19.84 -17.12
C GLY A 232 -17.26 -21.12 -17.88
N LEU A 233 -16.70 -21.27 -19.09
CA LEU A 233 -16.86 -22.50 -19.88
C LEU A 233 -16.15 -23.70 -19.24
N SER A 234 -14.93 -23.52 -18.72
CA SER A 234 -14.22 -24.54 -17.94
C SER A 234 -15.00 -24.96 -16.70
N GLY A 235 -15.61 -24.01 -15.98
CA GLY A 235 -16.46 -24.28 -14.83
C GLY A 235 -17.72 -25.08 -15.18
N ALA A 236 -18.34 -24.79 -16.33
CA ALA A 236 -19.47 -25.57 -16.81
C ALA A 236 -19.08 -27.01 -17.17
N VAL A 237 -17.94 -27.19 -17.85
CA VAL A 237 -17.44 -28.52 -18.28
C VAL A 237 -16.99 -29.38 -17.10
N SER A 238 -16.37 -28.80 -16.07
CA SER A 238 -16.02 -29.54 -14.84
C SER A 238 -17.23 -29.91 -13.98
N GLY A 239 -18.37 -29.23 -14.15
CA GLY A 239 -19.65 -29.66 -13.59
C GLY A 239 -20.23 -30.92 -14.24
N LEU A 240 -19.84 -31.21 -15.49
CA LEU A 240 -20.28 -32.39 -16.27
C LEU A 240 -19.34 -33.59 -16.12
N ASP A 241 -18.05 -33.38 -15.86
CA ASP A 241 -17.06 -34.45 -15.62
C ASP A 241 -16.13 -34.12 -14.44
N LYS A 242 -16.16 -34.98 -13.41
CA LYS A 242 -15.39 -34.82 -12.17
C LYS A 242 -13.88 -35.00 -12.37
N ASN A 243 -13.45 -35.58 -13.50
CA ASN A 243 -12.04 -35.73 -13.86
C ASN A 243 -11.48 -34.52 -14.62
N PHE A 244 -12.32 -33.55 -14.99
CA PHE A 244 -11.88 -32.36 -15.68
C PHE A 244 -11.26 -31.38 -14.68
N VAL A 245 -9.93 -31.22 -14.76
CA VAL A 245 -9.20 -30.25 -13.94
C VAL A 245 -9.61 -28.86 -14.38
N ASN A 246 -10.20 -28.08 -13.47
CA ASN A 246 -10.50 -26.67 -13.68
C ASN A 246 -9.21 -25.89 -13.90
N ALA A 247 -8.82 -25.69 -15.16
CA ALA A 247 -7.81 -24.71 -15.53
C ALA A 247 -8.46 -23.32 -15.56
N SER A 248 -8.85 -22.82 -14.38
CA SER A 248 -9.29 -21.43 -14.21
C SER A 248 -8.08 -20.51 -14.27
N THR A 249 -7.60 -20.24 -15.50
CA THR A 249 -6.60 -19.21 -15.71
C THR A 249 -7.29 -17.86 -15.63
N ASN A 250 -7.16 -17.17 -14.50
CA ASN A 250 -7.43 -15.73 -14.46
C ASN A 250 -6.43 -15.00 -15.37
N LEU A 251 -6.82 -13.85 -15.89
CA LEU A 251 -5.95 -13.03 -16.74
C LEU A 251 -4.65 -12.65 -15.98
N PRO A 252 -3.46 -13.06 -16.46
CA PRO A 252 -2.22 -12.73 -15.77
C PRO A 252 -1.92 -11.23 -15.90
N MET A 253 -2.11 -10.49 -14.80
CA MET A 253 -1.80 -9.05 -14.73
C MET A 253 -0.34 -8.75 -15.09
N LEU A 254 0.57 -9.67 -14.80
CA LEU A 254 1.98 -9.56 -15.22
C LEU A 254 2.13 -9.51 -16.74
N ALA A 255 1.34 -10.29 -17.48
CA ALA A 255 1.41 -10.30 -18.94
C ALA A 255 0.91 -8.96 -19.52
N ILE A 256 -0.18 -8.40 -18.98
CA ILE A 256 -0.66 -7.07 -19.38
C ILE A 256 0.39 -6.01 -19.07
N ALA A 257 1.01 -6.06 -17.89
CA ALA A 257 2.05 -5.14 -17.51
C ALA A 257 3.27 -5.21 -18.45
N LEU A 258 3.69 -6.42 -18.85
CA LEU A 258 4.78 -6.62 -19.80
C LEU A 258 4.44 -6.10 -21.21
N ILE A 259 3.21 -6.31 -21.67
CA ILE A 259 2.72 -5.74 -22.93
C ILE A 259 2.75 -4.21 -22.87
N GLY A 260 2.23 -3.62 -21.79
CA GLY A 260 2.25 -2.17 -21.57
C GLY A 260 3.68 -1.61 -21.53
N LEU A 261 4.60 -2.31 -20.87
CA LEU A 261 6.02 -1.96 -20.82
C LEU A 261 6.67 -2.01 -22.21
N ALA A 262 6.36 -3.03 -23.02
CA ALA A 262 6.85 -3.12 -24.39
C ALA A 262 6.38 -1.91 -25.25
N PHE A 263 5.10 -1.56 -25.17
CA PHE A 263 4.58 -0.36 -25.85
C PHE A 263 5.24 0.93 -25.36
N ALA A 264 5.44 1.08 -24.05
CA ALA A 264 6.12 2.24 -23.48
C ALA A 264 7.57 2.37 -23.98
N ILE A 265 8.31 1.26 -24.07
CA ILE A 265 9.68 1.25 -24.61
C ILE A 265 9.69 1.64 -26.10
N MET A 266 8.74 1.14 -26.89
CA MET A 266 8.63 1.49 -28.31
C MET A 266 8.36 2.98 -28.52
N GLU A 267 7.42 3.54 -27.76
CA GLU A 267 7.08 4.97 -27.85
C GLU A 267 8.23 5.85 -27.34
N TYR A 268 8.91 5.43 -26.27
CA TYR A 268 10.10 6.11 -25.77
C TYR A 268 11.20 6.19 -26.84
N LYS A 269 11.50 5.08 -27.53
CA LYS A 269 12.48 5.07 -28.62
C LYS A 269 12.09 6.00 -29.77
N LYS A 270 10.82 5.98 -30.20
CA LYS A 270 10.31 6.91 -31.22
C LYS A 270 10.44 8.36 -30.81
N SER A 271 10.14 8.70 -29.55
CA SER A 271 10.23 10.07 -29.05
C SER A 271 11.67 10.61 -29.02
N ILE A 272 12.67 9.73 -28.84
CA ILE A 272 14.09 10.08 -28.91
C ILE A 272 14.54 10.21 -30.37
N GLU A 273 14.13 9.29 -31.24
CA GLU A 273 14.50 9.29 -32.67
C GLU A 273 13.94 10.47 -33.47
N VAL A 274 12.85 11.10 -33.01
CA VAL A 274 12.26 12.30 -33.65
C VAL A 274 12.99 13.61 -33.25
N LYS A 275 13.89 13.58 -32.25
CA LYS A 275 14.72 14.72 -31.82
C LYS A 275 16.18 14.71 -32.34
N PRO A 276 16.42 14.49 -33.64
CA PRO A 276 17.54 15.18 -34.29
C PRO A 276 17.20 15.59 -35.73
N LYS A 277 16.74 16.84 -35.92
CA LYS A 277 16.86 17.64 -37.17
C LYS A 277 16.10 18.98 -37.03
N LEU A 278 16.64 19.89 -36.22
CA LEU A 278 16.32 21.32 -36.28
C LEU A 278 17.58 22.15 -35.96
N ALA A 279 18.74 21.65 -36.40
CA ALA A 279 19.98 22.42 -36.49
C ALA A 279 20.32 22.59 -37.97
N GLY A 280 19.78 23.62 -38.59
CA GLY A 280 20.08 23.99 -39.97
C GLY A 280 19.11 25.04 -40.51
N THR A 281 19.62 26.26 -40.71
CA THR A 281 18.97 27.48 -41.25
C THR A 281 18.11 28.20 -40.20
N THR A 282 18.46 29.38 -39.67
CA THR A 282 18.74 30.65 -40.38
C THR A 282 19.50 31.63 -39.48
N THR A 283 20.25 32.53 -40.11
CA THR A 283 21.10 33.61 -39.61
C THR A 283 20.37 34.67 -38.76
N SER A 284 21.06 35.14 -37.71
CA SER A 284 21.03 36.47 -37.05
C SER A 284 19.81 36.96 -36.23
N ALA A 285 20.16 37.41 -35.01
CA ALA A 285 19.55 38.46 -34.18
C ALA A 285 18.28 38.15 -33.36
N ASN A 286 18.45 37.72 -32.11
CA ASN A 286 18.24 38.56 -30.91
C ASN A 286 18.39 37.72 -29.63
N VAL A 287 19.28 38.18 -28.75
CA VAL A 287 19.39 37.73 -27.37
C VAL A 287 18.31 38.46 -26.58
N ILE A 288 17.26 37.75 -26.11
CA ILE A 288 16.38 38.21 -25.04
C ILE A 288 15.99 37.00 -24.16
N GLU A 289 16.55 37.05 -22.96
CA GLU A 289 16.05 36.62 -21.64
C GLU A 289 15.58 35.18 -21.40
N GLU A 290 16.27 34.59 -20.42
CA GLU A 290 15.88 33.46 -19.59
C GLU A 290 14.41 33.57 -19.16
N GLY A 291 13.59 32.61 -19.62
CA GLY A 291 12.28 32.36 -19.04
C GLY A 291 12.44 31.61 -17.73
N GLU A 292 12.23 32.32 -16.63
CA GLU A 292 12.03 31.79 -15.28
C GLU A 292 11.17 30.52 -15.28
N ILE A 293 11.63 29.54 -14.52
CA ILE A 293 10.77 28.46 -14.02
C ILE A 293 9.98 29.12 -12.89
N GLU A 294 8.77 29.59 -13.17
CA GLU A 294 7.84 29.95 -12.11
C GLU A 294 7.50 28.69 -11.30
N ASP A 295 7.92 28.72 -10.03
CA ASP A 295 7.44 27.88 -8.94
C ASP A 295 5.92 28.07 -8.80
N ASP A 296 5.14 27.28 -9.53
CA ASP A 296 3.72 27.14 -9.27
C ASP A 296 3.49 26.11 -8.16
N GLU A 297 3.82 26.51 -6.93
CA GLU A 297 3.14 26.01 -5.74
C GLU A 297 1.75 26.65 -5.64
N LEU A 298 0.68 25.89 -5.91
CA LEU A 298 -0.62 25.96 -5.22
C LEU A 298 -1.40 24.63 -5.37
#